data_AF-R6AMY6-F1
#
_entry.id   AF-R6AMY6-F1
#
_cell.length_a   1.000
_cell.length_b   1.000
_cell.length_c   1.000
_cell.angle_alpha   90.00
_cell.angle_beta   90.00
_cell.angle_gamma   90.00
#
_symmetry.space_group_name_H-M   'P 1'
#
loop_
_entity.id
_entity.type
_entity.pdbx_description
1 polymer ?
#
loop_
_entity_poly.entity_id
_entity_poly.type
_entity_poly.pdbx_seq_one_letter_code
_entity_poly.pdbx_strand_id
1 'polypeptide(L)'
;MLSIDRLGRDYEEIGRQWRILTKEKCVDICVIDMPLLDTRQGKDLMGTFIADLVLQILSFVAQSERENIKKRQAQGIAAAKQRGVRFGRPEKPLPDDFGELVLRWESKDLSFEAVLRMCGMSQATFYRRLRDFRSESEEPRDDS
;
A
#
# COMPACT_ATOMS: atom_id res chain seq x y z
N MET A 1 24.45 1.93 19.92
CA MET A 1 23.23 2.24 19.15
C MET A 1 22.10 2.45 20.15
N LEU A 2 21.19 3.42 19.94
CA LEU A 2 20.10 3.67 20.89
C LEU A 2 19.08 2.51 20.86
N SER A 3 18.44 2.27 19.71
CA SER A 3 17.51 1.15 19.50
C SER A 3 17.92 0.28 18.32
N ILE A 4 17.56 -1.00 18.36
CA ILE A 4 17.77 -2.02 17.34
C ILE A 4 17.08 -1.71 16.01
N ASP A 5 16.00 -0.91 16.03
CA ASP A 5 15.19 -0.58 14.84
C ASP A 5 15.93 0.24 13.78
N ARG A 6 17.12 0.78 14.09
CA ARG A 6 17.93 1.50 13.09
C ARG A 6 18.80 0.58 12.24
N LEU A 7 18.75 -0.74 12.45
CA LEU A 7 19.56 -1.74 11.74
C LEU A 7 18.85 -2.29 10.49
N GLY A 8 17.54 -2.06 10.33
CA GLY A 8 16.75 -2.60 9.23
C GLY A 8 15.30 -2.10 9.25
N ARG A 9 14.54 -2.35 8.19
CA ARG A 9 13.11 -1.95 8.09
C ARG A 9 12.15 -2.98 8.65
N ASP A 10 12.64 -4.21 8.85
CA ASP A 10 11.94 -5.30 9.49
C ASP A 10 12.95 -6.15 10.27
N TYR A 11 12.42 -6.98 11.17
CA TYR A 11 13.24 -7.78 12.07
C TYR A 11 14.01 -8.91 11.37
N GLU A 12 13.55 -9.36 10.19
CA GLU A 12 14.27 -10.34 9.38
C GLU A 12 15.56 -9.71 8.81
N GLU A 13 15.46 -8.49 8.29
CA GLU A 13 16.60 -7.69 7.85
C GLU A 13 17.54 -7.37 9.01
N ILE A 14 17.00 -6.97 10.18
CA ILE A 14 17.79 -6.72 11.38
C ILE A 14 18.59 -7.98 11.76
N GLY A 15 17.95 -9.15 11.82
CA GLY A 15 18.64 -10.41 12.14
C GLY A 15 19.74 -10.77 11.13
N ARG A 16 19.49 -10.52 9.84
CA ARG A 16 20.50 -10.71 8.79
C ARG A 16 21.70 -9.78 8.97
N GLN A 17 21.45 -8.48 9.14
CA GLN A 17 22.52 -7.48 9.34
C GLN A 17 23.31 -7.76 10.61
N TRP A 18 22.62 -8.13 11.68
CA TRP A 18 23.24 -8.54 12.94
C TRP A 18 24.22 -9.70 12.75
N ARG A 19 23.79 -10.75 12.04
CA ARG A 19 24.62 -11.91 11.75
C ARG A 19 25.84 -11.56 10.90
N ILE A 20 25.68 -10.71 9.89
CA ILE A 20 26.80 -10.24 9.06
C ILE A 20 27.80 -9.48 9.92
N LEU A 21 27.33 -8.55 10.74
CA LEU A 21 28.19 -7.73 11.59
C LEU A 21 28.93 -8.57 12.64
N THR A 22 28.24 -9.47 13.32
CA THR A 22 28.81 -10.26 14.43
C THR A 22 29.61 -11.48 13.97
N LYS A 23 29.11 -12.26 12.99
CA LYS A 23 29.74 -13.53 12.56
C LYS A 23 30.70 -13.40 11.38
N GLU A 24 30.44 -12.49 10.44
CA GLU A 24 31.31 -12.33 9.26
C GLU A 24 32.36 -11.24 9.47
N LYS A 25 31.96 -10.11 10.08
CA LYS A 25 32.84 -8.95 10.29
C LYS A 25 33.44 -8.86 11.69
N CYS A 26 33.04 -9.74 12.62
CA CYS A 26 33.50 -9.77 14.01
C CYS A 26 33.39 -8.40 14.73
N VAL A 27 32.32 -7.67 14.44
CA VAL A 27 32.00 -6.37 15.05
C VAL A 27 31.15 -6.57 16.29
N ASP A 28 31.54 -5.94 17.39
CA ASP A 28 30.74 -5.93 18.60
C ASP A 28 29.59 -4.90 18.50
N ILE A 29 28.37 -5.32 18.85
CA ILE A 29 27.18 -4.48 18.85
C ILE A 29 26.72 -4.29 20.30
N CYS A 30 26.42 -3.03 20.63
CA CYS A 30 25.80 -2.67 21.90
C CYS A 30 24.55 -1.83 21.63
N VAL A 31 23.42 -2.36 22.10
CA VAL A 31 22.12 -1.69 22.13
C VAL A 31 21.93 -1.16 23.55
N ILE A 32 21.93 0.17 23.71
CA ILE A 32 21.90 0.82 25.03
C ILE A 32 20.61 0.44 25.79
N ASP A 33 19.49 0.40 25.06
CA ASP A 33 18.17 0.13 25.65
C ASP A 33 17.91 -1.38 25.86
N MET A 34 18.80 -2.26 25.37
CA MET A 34 18.71 -3.72 25.54
C MET A 34 20.07 -4.32 25.87
N PRO A 35 20.53 -4.23 27.13
CA PRO A 35 21.82 -4.75 27.57
C PRO A 35 22.01 -6.26 27.30
N LEU A 36 20.92 -7.02 27.19
CA LEU A 36 20.94 -8.45 26.82
C LEU A 36 21.47 -8.71 25.40
N LEU A 37 21.52 -7.68 24.55
CA LEU A 37 22.08 -7.73 23.20
C LEU A 37 23.51 -7.14 23.16
N ASP A 38 24.14 -6.89 24.30
CA ASP A 38 25.52 -6.40 24.32
C ASP A 38 26.50 -7.54 24.04
N THR A 39 27.07 -7.55 22.84
CA THR A 39 28.05 -8.58 22.44
C THR A 39 29.47 -8.26 22.88
N ARG A 40 29.71 -7.12 23.54
CA ARG A 40 31.05 -6.74 24.04
C ARG A 40 31.43 -7.52 25.30
N GLN A 41 30.44 -7.93 26.09
CA GLN A 41 30.65 -8.69 27.32
C GLN A 41 30.20 -10.14 27.11
N GLY A 42 31.11 -11.09 27.29
CA GLY A 42 30.83 -12.52 27.07
C GLY A 42 30.83 -12.90 25.59
N LYS A 43 32.03 -13.05 25.01
CA LYS A 43 32.27 -13.71 23.70
C LYS A 43 32.00 -15.22 23.75
N ASP A 44 31.13 -15.63 24.65
CA ASP A 44 30.86 -17.01 24.97
C ASP A 44 29.63 -17.43 24.16
N LEU A 45 29.59 -18.71 23.79
CA LEU A 45 28.53 -19.29 22.97
C LEU A 45 27.11 -18.94 23.50
N MET A 46 26.98 -18.77 24.81
CA MET A 46 25.72 -18.42 25.48
C MET A 46 25.23 -17.00 25.18
N GLY A 47 26.12 -16.00 25.14
CA GLY A 47 25.72 -14.61 24.84
C GLY A 47 25.20 -14.48 23.40
N THR A 48 25.89 -15.12 22.47
CA THR A 48 25.46 -15.18 21.06
C THR A 48 24.11 -15.89 20.91
N PHE A 49 23.92 -17.01 21.62
CA PHE A 49 22.66 -17.76 21.60
C PHE A 49 21.48 -16.96 22.15
N ILE A 50 21.67 -16.27 23.29
CA ILE A 50 20.62 -15.42 23.89
C ILE A 50 20.26 -14.27 22.94
N ALA A 51 21.24 -13.62 22.32
CA ALA A 51 21.00 -12.55 21.36
C ALA A 51 20.22 -13.05 20.12
N ASP A 52 20.64 -14.19 19.56
CA ASP A 52 19.95 -14.82 18.42
C ASP A 52 18.48 -15.18 18.79
N LEU A 53 18.23 -15.69 20.02
CA LEU A 53 16.88 -16.01 20.49
C LEU A 53 16.00 -14.78 20.69
N VAL A 54 16.54 -13.72 21.32
CA VAL A 54 15.80 -12.46 21.52
C VAL A 54 15.42 -11.85 20.17
N LEU A 55 16.34 -11.83 19.21
CA LEU A 55 16.07 -11.38 17.85
C LEU A 55 14.93 -12.17 17.19
N GLN A 56 14.90 -13.50 17.36
CA GLN A 56 13.83 -14.35 16.83
C GLN A 56 12.47 -14.05 17.49
N ILE A 57 12.42 -13.87 18.80
CA ILE A 57 11.19 -13.52 19.53
C ILE A 57 10.66 -12.16 19.05
N LEU A 58 11.52 -11.15 18.94
CA LEU A 58 11.14 -9.83 18.46
C LEU A 58 10.62 -9.90 17.02
N SER A 59 11.25 -10.72 16.17
CA SER A 59 10.79 -10.99 14.80
C SER A 59 9.38 -11.58 14.78
N PHE A 60 9.12 -12.57 15.63
CA PHE A 60 7.82 -13.19 15.75
C PHE A 60 6.73 -12.22 16.23
N VAL A 61 7.02 -11.44 17.28
CA VAL A 61 6.09 -10.44 17.83
C VAL A 61 5.73 -9.41 16.78
N ALA A 62 6.72 -8.86 16.07
CA ALA A 62 6.49 -7.87 15.02
C ALA A 62 5.67 -8.42 13.86
N GLN A 63 5.94 -9.65 13.44
CA GLN A 63 5.16 -10.33 12.41
C GLN A 63 3.70 -10.55 12.85
N SER A 64 3.50 -11.02 14.10
CA SER A 64 2.17 -11.23 14.68
C SER A 64 1.38 -9.91 14.76
N GLU A 65 2.02 -8.83 15.19
CA GLU A 65 1.39 -7.51 15.23
C GLU A 65 1.00 -7.02 13.84
N ARG A 66 1.90 -7.17 12.85
CA ARG A 66 1.62 -6.82 11.45
C ARG A 66 0.41 -7.59 10.89
N GLU A 67 0.32 -8.88 11.17
CA GLU A 67 -0.82 -9.70 10.76
C GLU A 67 -2.11 -9.27 11.45
N ASN A 68 -2.04 -8.94 12.75
CA ASN A 68 -3.19 -8.44 13.51
C ASN A 68 -3.69 -7.09 12.98
N ILE A 69 -2.79 -6.16 12.66
CA ILE A 69 -3.13 -4.87 12.04
C ILE A 69 -3.83 -5.09 10.70
N LYS A 70 -3.29 -5.97 9.83
CA LYS A 70 -3.92 -6.31 8.54
C LYS A 70 -5.31 -6.91 8.71
N LYS A 71 -5.49 -7.84 9.66
CA LYS A 71 -6.79 -8.45 9.97
C LYS A 71 -7.81 -7.39 10.40
N ARG A 72 -7.44 -6.51 11.33
CA ARG A 72 -8.30 -5.41 11.80
C ARG A 72 -8.62 -4.42 10.68
N GLN A 73 -7.64 -4.08 9.84
CA GLN A 73 -7.85 -3.21 8.69
C GLN A 73 -8.86 -3.81 7.70
N ALA A 74 -8.74 -5.10 7.38
CA ALA A 74 -9.67 -5.80 6.50
C ALA A 74 -11.10 -5.80 7.07
N GLN A 75 -11.25 -6.07 8.37
CA GLN A 75 -12.52 -5.98 9.08
C GLN A 75 -13.11 -4.56 9.03
N GLY A 76 -12.28 -3.52 9.25
CA GLY A 76 -12.69 -2.12 9.16
C GLY A 76 -13.16 -1.73 7.77
N ILE A 77 -12.44 -2.14 6.72
CA ILE A 77 -12.84 -1.92 5.33
C ILE A 77 -14.16 -2.63 5.02
N ALA A 78 -14.34 -3.88 5.46
CA ALA A 78 -15.59 -4.62 5.27
C ALA A 78 -16.78 -3.92 5.94
N ALA A 79 -16.63 -3.51 7.20
CA ALA A 79 -17.66 -2.78 7.93
C ALA A 79 -17.98 -1.40 7.33
N ALA A 80 -16.98 -0.73 6.74
CA ALA A 80 -17.18 0.54 6.05
C ALA A 80 -17.88 0.36 4.70
N LYS A 81 -17.52 -0.68 3.93
CA LYS A 81 -18.23 -1.04 2.69
C LYS A 81 -19.69 -1.38 2.95
N GLN A 82 -20.00 -2.13 4.02
CA GLN A 82 -21.38 -2.41 4.45
C GLN A 82 -22.16 -1.14 4.80
N ARG A 83 -21.48 -0.13 5.35
CA ARG A 83 -22.05 1.21 5.62
C ARG A 83 -22.14 2.11 4.38
N GLY A 84 -21.79 1.60 3.19
CA GLY A 84 -21.83 2.35 1.94
C GLY A 84 -20.68 3.34 1.74
N VAL A 85 -19.60 3.26 2.53
CA VAL A 85 -18.43 4.12 2.35
C VAL A 85 -17.77 3.80 1.01
N ARG A 86 -17.75 4.77 0.09
CA ARG A 86 -17.05 4.66 -1.19
C ARG A 86 -15.55 4.79 -0.97
N PHE A 87 -14.82 3.72 -1.26
CA PHE A 87 -13.37 3.70 -1.22
C PHE A 87 -12.77 4.06 -2.58
N GLY A 88 -11.56 4.64 -2.56
CA GLY A 88 -10.81 4.98 -3.77
C GLY A 88 -10.89 6.46 -4.15
N ARG A 89 -10.30 6.79 -5.30
CA ARG A 89 -10.29 8.16 -5.81
C ARG A 89 -11.71 8.57 -6.21
N PRO A 90 -12.22 9.74 -5.76
CA PRO A 90 -13.47 10.26 -6.27
C PRO A 90 -13.43 10.37 -7.79
N GLU A 91 -14.48 9.88 -8.42
CA GLU A 91 -14.64 10.04 -9.85
C GLU A 91 -14.84 11.51 -10.19
N LYS A 92 -14.13 12.01 -11.21
CA LYS A 92 -14.42 13.34 -11.75
C LYS A 92 -15.84 13.32 -12.33
N PRO A 93 -16.71 14.30 -12.00
CA PRO A 93 -18.01 14.41 -12.62
C PRO A 93 -17.85 14.54 -14.14
N LEU A 94 -18.78 13.94 -14.89
CA LEU A 94 -18.87 14.20 -16.32
C LEU A 94 -19.30 15.65 -16.54
N PRO A 95 -18.82 16.32 -17.60
CA PRO A 95 -19.41 17.58 -18.05
C PRO A 95 -20.91 17.39 -18.33
N ASP A 96 -21.74 18.37 -17.97
CA ASP A 96 -23.19 18.31 -18.19
C ASP A 96 -23.55 18.20 -19.69
N ASP A 97 -22.68 18.72 -20.55
CA ASP A 97 -22.76 18.71 -22.01
C ASP A 97 -22.10 17.48 -22.67
N PHE A 98 -21.65 16.49 -21.89
CA PHE A 98 -20.89 15.34 -22.40
C PHE A 98 -21.60 14.59 -23.53
N GLY A 99 -22.93 14.39 -23.42
CA GLY A 99 -23.72 13.73 -24.46
C GLY A 99 -23.74 14.50 -25.78
N GLU A 100 -23.88 15.83 -25.72
CA GLU A 100 -23.84 16.69 -26.90
C GLU A 100 -22.44 16.68 -27.55
N LEU A 101 -21.39 16.76 -26.73
CA LEU A 101 -20.01 16.71 -27.21
C LEU A 101 -19.68 15.39 -27.89
N VAL A 102 -20.20 14.26 -27.38
CA VAL A 102 -20.05 12.95 -28.02
C VAL A 102 -20.77 12.91 -29.37
N LEU A 103 -22.01 13.39 -29.44
CA LEU A 103 -22.77 13.42 -30.70
C LEU A 103 -22.07 14.26 -31.77
N ARG A 104 -21.60 15.45 -31.40
CA ARG A 104 -20.87 16.36 -32.31
C ARG A 104 -19.51 15.82 -32.73
N TRP A 105 -18.88 15.01 -31.89
CA TRP A 105 -17.66 14.29 -32.24
C TRP A 105 -17.94 13.15 -33.22
N GLU A 106 -18.99 12.37 -32.99
CA GLU A 106 -19.40 11.26 -33.85
C GLU A 106 -19.88 11.72 -35.23
N SER A 107 -20.56 12.87 -35.30
CA SER A 107 -20.93 13.52 -36.57
C SER A 107 -19.74 14.14 -37.32
N LYS A 108 -18.54 14.10 -36.73
CA LYS A 108 -17.29 14.74 -37.21
C LYS A 108 -17.33 16.28 -37.24
N ASP A 109 -18.27 16.89 -36.52
CA ASP A 109 -18.34 18.36 -36.36
C ASP A 109 -17.29 18.90 -35.38
N LEU A 110 -16.80 18.05 -34.46
CA LEU A 110 -15.71 18.36 -33.54
C LEU A 110 -14.53 17.40 -33.72
N SER A 111 -13.32 17.96 -33.68
CA SER A 111 -12.10 17.14 -33.64
C SER A 111 -11.95 16.46 -32.28
N PHE A 112 -11.29 15.31 -32.27
CA PHE A 112 -11.05 14.58 -31.03
C PHE A 112 -10.26 15.41 -30.00
N GLU A 113 -9.28 16.21 -30.45
CA GLU A 113 -8.52 17.08 -29.55
C GLU A 113 -9.39 18.19 -28.92
N ALA A 114 -10.31 18.77 -29.69
CA ALA A 114 -11.23 19.79 -29.19
C ALA A 114 -12.15 19.22 -28.11
N VAL A 115 -12.69 18.02 -28.32
CA VAL A 115 -13.57 17.33 -27.37
C VAL A 115 -12.86 17.03 -26.06
N LEU A 116 -11.61 16.55 -26.11
CA LEU A 116 -10.82 16.28 -24.90
C LEU A 116 -10.54 17.54 -24.09
N ARG A 117 -10.28 18.65 -24.78
CA ARG A 117 -10.04 19.96 -24.16
C ARG A 117 -11.30 20.49 -23.49
N MET A 118 -12.44 20.40 -24.17
CA MET A 118 -13.75 20.81 -23.64
C MET A 118 -14.15 19.94 -22.44
N CYS A 119 -13.94 18.63 -22.53
CA CYS A 119 -14.22 17.68 -21.45
C CYS A 119 -13.21 17.71 -20.29
N GLY A 120 -12.08 18.43 -20.42
CA GLY A 120 -11.05 18.53 -19.39
C GLY A 120 -10.43 17.18 -18.95
N MET A 121 -10.36 16.20 -19.86
CA MET A 121 -9.94 14.83 -19.54
C MET A 121 -8.98 14.22 -20.57
N SER A 122 -8.19 13.24 -20.14
CA SER A 122 -7.28 12.52 -21.03
C SER A 122 -8.04 11.58 -21.97
N GLN A 123 -7.42 11.22 -23.10
CA GLN A 123 -7.97 10.24 -24.07
C GLN A 123 -8.46 8.95 -23.41
N ALA A 124 -7.65 8.38 -22.52
CA ALA A 124 -8.01 7.16 -21.79
C ALA A 124 -9.23 7.35 -20.87
N THR A 125 -9.38 8.53 -20.27
CA THR A 125 -10.55 8.87 -19.44
C THR A 125 -11.79 9.03 -20.31
N PHE A 126 -11.66 9.69 -21.46
CA PHE A 126 -12.75 9.91 -22.41
C PHE A 126 -13.30 8.59 -22.95
N TYR A 127 -12.46 7.68 -23.45
CA TYR A 127 -12.93 6.37 -23.94
C TYR A 127 -13.55 5.49 -22.85
N ARG A 128 -13.03 5.55 -21.62
CA ARG A 128 -13.65 4.86 -20.49
C ARG A 128 -15.07 5.41 -20.24
N ARG A 129 -15.20 6.73 -20.12
CA ARG A 129 -16.49 7.41 -19.91
C ARG A 129 -17.47 7.20 -21.07
N LEU A 130 -17.00 7.18 -22.31
CA LEU A 130 -17.82 6.93 -23.49
C LEU A 130 -18.42 5.52 -23.48
N ARG A 131 -17.63 4.51 -23.08
CA ARG A 131 -18.13 3.14 -22.93
C ARG A 131 -19.20 3.06 -21.83
N ASP A 132 -18.93 3.67 -20.67
CA ASP A 132 -19.87 3.67 -19.54
C ASP A 132 -21.20 4.36 -19.95
N PHE A 133 -21.11 5.52 -20.64
CA PHE A 133 -22.26 6.26 -21.16
C PHE A 133 -23.10 5.47 -22.18
N ARG A 134 -22.45 4.70 -23.06
CA ARG A 134 -23.14 3.83 -24.03
C ARG A 134 -23.83 2.66 -23.33
N SER A 135 -23.20 2.05 -22.33
CA SER A 135 -23.85 0.96 -21.57
C SER A 135 -25.07 1.43 -20.77
N GLU A 136 -25.06 2.65 -20.23
CA GLU A 136 -26.22 3.24 -19.54
C GLU A 136 -27.36 3.62 -20.50
N SER A 137 -27.05 3.83 -21.79
CA SER A 137 -28.04 4.17 -22.82
C SER A 137 -28.72 2.94 -23.44
N GLU A 138 -28.18 1.74 -23.22
CA GLU A 138 -28.68 0.46 -23.76
C GLU A 138 -29.55 -0.35 -22.78
N GLU A 139 -29.68 0.06 -21.51
CA GLU A 139 -30.67 -0.53 -20.59
C GLU A 139 -32.08 -0.05 -20.98
N PRO A 140 -33.01 -0.96 -21.37
CA PRO A 140 -34.38 -0.57 -21.66
C PRO A 140 -35.02 -0.05 -20.36
N ARG A 141 -35.67 1.12 -20.46
CA ARG A 141 -36.63 1.57 -19.46
C ARG A 141 -37.69 0.47 -19.31
N ASP A 142 -37.58 -0.33 -18.26
CA ASP A 142 -38.61 -1.26 -17.85
C ASP A 142 -39.82 -0.40 -17.43
N ASP A 143 -40.78 -0.33 -18.34
CA ASP A 143 -42.06 0.35 -18.15
C ASP A 143 -42.88 -0.47 -17.14
N SER A 144 -43.61 0.24 -16.28
CA SER A 144 -44.38 -0.32 -15.16
C SER A 144 -45.53 -1.22 -15.60
#